data_AF-A0A7W9ZY70-F1
#
_entry.id   AF-A0A7W9ZY70-F1
#
_cell.length_a   1.000
_cell.length_b   1.000
_cell.length_c   1.000
_cell.angle_alpha   90.00
_cell.angle_beta   90.00
_cell.angle_gamma   90.00
#
_symmetry.space_group_name_H-M   'P 1'
#
loop_
_entity.id
_entity.type
_entity.pdbx_description
1 polymer ?
#
loop_
_entity_poly.entity_id
_entity_poly.type
_entity_poly.pdbx_seq_one_letter_code
_entity_poly.pdbx_strand_id
1 'polypeptide(L)'
;MANDEVNDSASVGAERKRRDESIRRHLADMQASGFAHANSYVTVVVFGSYAGMFAVWSNVKDRLSADMTYWTGMLIAISMMSFVAFEIFKMIILSQNMLAVRKLVIQDMSPEQRDQLRSEIAGKANVFISRVIIPVWIASLAFTAMTGFGAGILLLTAFIRGLAKI
;
A
#
# COMPACT_ATOMS: atom_id res chain seq x y z
N MET A 1 56.31 -13.80 3.06
CA MET A 1 55.74 -13.20 1.84
C MET A 1 54.41 -13.83 1.43
N ALA A 2 54.26 -15.16 1.31
CA ALA A 2 52.95 -15.76 0.96
C ALA A 2 51.84 -15.61 2.02
N ASN A 3 52.19 -15.40 3.30
CA ASN A 3 51.21 -15.27 4.39
C ASN A 3 50.56 -13.87 4.48
N ASP A 4 51.21 -12.84 3.92
CA ASP A 4 50.69 -11.47 3.97
C ASP A 4 49.61 -11.22 2.89
N GLU A 5 49.75 -11.78 1.68
CA GLU A 5 48.75 -11.66 0.59
C GLU A 5 47.41 -12.37 0.90
N VAL A 6 47.46 -13.49 1.62
CA VAL A 6 46.25 -14.24 2.03
C VAL A 6 45.49 -13.48 3.13
N ASN A 7 46.20 -12.81 4.04
CA ASN A 7 45.59 -12.00 5.09
C ASN A 7 44.97 -10.71 4.53
N ASP A 8 45.62 -10.11 3.54
CA ASP A 8 45.17 -8.87 2.90
C ASP A 8 43.90 -9.09 2.06
N SER A 9 43.86 -10.17 1.26
CA SER A 9 42.67 -10.54 0.47
C SER A 9 41.44 -10.94 1.32
N ALA A 10 41.66 -11.60 2.45
CA ALA A 10 40.59 -11.92 3.41
C ALA A 10 40.03 -10.66 4.10
N SER A 11 40.89 -9.70 4.44
CA SER A 11 40.50 -8.43 5.06
C SER A 11 39.66 -7.55 4.10
N VAL A 12 40.07 -7.45 2.83
CA VAL A 12 39.37 -6.71 1.79
C VAL A 12 37.99 -7.33 1.48
N GLY A 13 37.89 -8.66 1.48
CA GLY A 13 36.60 -9.35 1.33
C GLY A 13 35.65 -9.12 2.51
N ALA A 14 36.17 -9.09 3.74
CA ALA A 14 35.39 -8.81 4.95
C ALA A 14 34.90 -7.35 4.99
N GLU A 15 35.73 -6.39 4.59
CA GLU A 15 35.33 -4.98 4.51
C GLU A 15 34.25 -4.73 3.44
N ARG A 16 34.36 -5.38 2.27
CA ARG A 16 33.32 -5.31 1.22
C ARG A 16 31.99 -5.87 1.72
N LYS A 17 31.98 -7.04 2.35
CA LYS A 17 30.77 -7.60 2.96
C LYS A 17 30.13 -6.68 3.99
N ARG A 18 30.94 -6.09 4.89
CA ARG A 18 30.44 -5.15 5.91
C ARG A 18 29.86 -3.88 5.29
N ARG A 19 30.47 -3.37 4.23
CA ARG A 19 29.98 -2.22 3.47
C ARG A 19 28.67 -2.54 2.73
N ASP A 20 28.57 -3.70 2.11
CA ASP A 20 27.35 -4.13 1.43
C ASP A 20 26.20 -4.34 2.42
N GLU A 21 26.48 -4.90 3.60
CA GLU A 21 25.51 -5.03 4.69
C GLU A 21 25.06 -3.68 5.25
N SER A 22 25.98 -2.71 5.44
CA SER A 22 25.62 -1.39 5.95
C SER A 22 24.77 -0.60 4.95
N ILE A 23 25.11 -0.66 3.66
CA ILE A 23 24.32 -0.06 2.57
C ILE A 23 22.92 -0.70 2.54
N ARG A 24 22.83 -2.02 2.59
CA ARG A 24 21.53 -2.72 2.61
C ARG A 24 20.68 -2.35 3.81
N ARG A 25 21.28 -2.24 5.00
CA ARG A 25 20.58 -1.79 6.21
C ARG A 25 20.08 -0.36 6.08
N HIS A 26 20.92 0.57 5.63
CA HIS A 26 20.49 1.95 5.40
C HIS A 26 19.36 2.05 4.37
N LEU A 27 19.45 1.30 3.26
CA LEU A 27 18.36 1.26 2.27
C LEU A 27 17.07 0.68 2.87
N ALA A 28 17.17 -0.39 3.67
CA ALA A 28 16.02 -0.98 4.34
C ALA A 28 15.39 -0.04 5.37
N ASP A 29 16.20 0.68 6.15
CA ASP A 29 15.73 1.64 7.16
C ASP A 29 15.10 2.88 6.50
N MET A 30 15.71 3.40 5.43
CA MET A 30 15.13 4.48 4.61
C MET A 30 13.80 4.05 3.98
N GLN A 31 13.74 2.81 3.49
CA GLN A 31 12.52 2.25 2.94
C GLN A 31 11.44 2.11 4.03
N ALA A 32 11.77 1.51 5.17
CA ALA A 32 10.82 1.30 6.27
C ALA A 32 10.27 2.62 6.84
N SER A 33 11.14 3.61 7.08
CA SER A 33 10.74 4.94 7.56
C SER A 33 9.89 5.68 6.52
N GLY A 34 10.29 5.66 5.24
CA GLY A 34 9.52 6.25 4.15
C GLY A 34 8.13 5.63 3.99
N PHE A 35 8.03 4.29 4.06
CA PHE A 35 6.76 3.57 3.99
C PHE A 35 5.83 3.90 5.17
N ALA A 36 6.37 3.99 6.39
CA ALA A 36 5.57 4.32 7.57
C ALA A 36 4.95 5.72 7.47
N HIS A 37 5.74 6.73 7.07
CA HIS A 37 5.24 8.08 6.84
C HIS A 37 4.20 8.11 5.70
N ALA A 38 4.50 7.49 4.57
CA ALA A 38 3.59 7.46 3.42
C ALA A 38 2.22 6.86 3.79
N ASN A 39 2.20 5.78 4.59
CA ASN A 39 0.95 5.13 4.97
C ASN A 39 0.06 6.06 5.83
N SER A 40 0.67 6.82 6.76
CA SER A 40 -0.08 7.78 7.58
C SER A 40 -0.71 8.91 6.74
N TYR A 41 0.02 9.43 5.74
CA TYR A 41 -0.50 10.45 4.82
C TYR A 41 -1.65 9.91 3.97
N VAL A 42 -1.53 8.68 3.45
CA VAL A 42 -2.59 8.04 2.67
C VAL A 42 -3.88 7.96 3.47
N THR A 43 -3.82 7.53 4.73
CA THR A 43 -5.00 7.44 5.60
C THR A 43 -5.68 8.80 5.75
N VAL A 44 -4.93 9.86 6.05
CA VAL A 44 -5.48 11.22 6.22
C VAL A 44 -6.11 11.72 4.92
N VAL A 45 -5.42 11.54 3.79
CA VAL A 45 -5.92 11.97 2.47
C VAL A 45 -7.20 11.24 2.11
N VAL A 46 -7.27 9.93 2.34
CA VAL A 46 -8.46 9.11 2.03
C VAL A 46 -9.66 9.56 2.88
N PHE A 47 -9.50 9.63 4.19
CA PHE A 47 -10.59 10.07 5.07
C PHE A 47 -11.01 11.52 4.81
N GLY A 48 -10.05 12.41 4.61
CA GLY A 48 -10.30 13.81 4.25
C GLY A 48 -11.06 13.95 2.93
N SER A 49 -10.69 13.15 1.92
CA SER A 49 -11.35 13.16 0.61
C SER A 49 -12.80 12.69 0.69
N TYR A 50 -13.06 11.57 1.38
CA TYR A 50 -14.44 11.10 1.57
C TYR A 50 -15.28 12.07 2.39
N ALA A 51 -14.73 12.64 3.47
CA ALA A 51 -15.42 13.64 4.27
C ALA A 51 -15.78 14.88 3.44
N GLY A 52 -14.83 15.38 2.64
CA GLY A 52 -15.08 16.51 1.73
C GLY A 52 -16.15 16.20 0.68
N MET A 53 -16.10 15.02 0.07
CA MET A 53 -17.10 14.58 -0.91
C MET A 53 -18.50 14.48 -0.27
N PHE A 54 -18.61 13.90 0.92
CA PHE A 54 -19.89 13.81 1.63
C PHE A 54 -20.41 15.17 2.09
N ALA A 55 -19.52 16.09 2.49
CA ALA A 55 -19.89 17.46 2.83
C ALA A 55 -20.54 18.16 1.62
N VAL A 56 -19.91 18.08 0.44
CA VAL A 56 -20.50 18.62 -0.80
C VAL A 56 -21.82 17.92 -1.10
N TRP A 57 -21.85 16.59 -1.12
CA TRP A 57 -23.08 15.80 -1.36
C TRP A 57 -24.25 16.24 -0.48
N SER A 58 -24.04 16.38 0.82
CA SER A 58 -25.09 16.75 1.78
C SER A 58 -25.72 18.12 1.50
N ASN A 59 -24.96 19.05 0.90
CA ASN A 59 -25.43 20.40 0.57
C ASN A 59 -26.12 20.47 -0.79
N VAL A 60 -25.80 19.56 -1.72
CA VAL A 60 -26.30 19.63 -3.10
C VAL A 60 -27.42 18.63 -3.36
N LYS A 61 -27.49 17.52 -2.62
CA LYS A 61 -28.42 16.39 -2.88
C LYS A 61 -29.87 16.80 -3.16
N ASP A 62 -30.38 17.80 -2.44
CA ASP A 62 -31.78 18.25 -2.56
C ASP A 62 -32.03 19.11 -3.81
N ARG A 63 -30.95 19.51 -4.50
CA ARG A 63 -30.96 20.29 -5.75
C ARG A 63 -30.60 19.45 -6.97
N LEU A 64 -30.17 18.20 -6.80
CA LEU A 64 -29.91 17.29 -7.90
C LEU A 64 -31.23 16.73 -8.43
N SER A 65 -31.29 16.46 -9.73
CA SER A 65 -32.37 15.62 -10.27
C SER A 65 -32.31 14.22 -9.64
N ALA A 66 -33.45 13.52 -9.60
CA ALA A 66 -33.53 12.18 -9.04
C ALA A 66 -32.49 11.24 -9.68
N ASP A 67 -32.36 11.28 -11.01
CA ASP A 67 -31.40 10.44 -11.74
C ASP A 67 -29.95 10.73 -11.36
N MET A 68 -29.55 12.01 -11.30
CA MET A 68 -28.19 12.37 -10.91
C MET A 68 -27.88 11.98 -9.47
N THR A 69 -28.90 12.01 -8.60
CA THR A 69 -28.76 11.58 -7.21
C THR A 69 -28.46 10.08 -7.14
N TYR A 70 -29.23 9.25 -7.85
CA TYR A 70 -28.98 7.80 -7.87
C TYR A 70 -27.63 7.45 -8.49
N TRP A 71 -27.26 8.07 -9.62
CA TRP A 71 -25.98 7.81 -10.28
C TRP A 71 -24.78 8.20 -9.42
N THR A 72 -24.83 9.38 -8.80
CA THR A 72 -23.73 9.84 -7.96
C THR A 72 -23.61 8.98 -6.71
N GLY A 73 -24.73 8.68 -6.04
CA GLY A 73 -24.74 7.78 -4.89
C GLY A 73 -24.20 6.40 -5.22
N MET A 74 -24.57 5.84 -6.38
CA MET A 74 -24.07 4.56 -6.86
C MET A 74 -22.56 4.59 -7.14
N LEU A 75 -22.05 5.64 -7.79
CA LEU A 75 -20.62 5.80 -8.07
C LEU A 75 -19.79 5.94 -6.78
N ILE A 76 -20.27 6.71 -5.80
CA ILE A 76 -19.64 6.84 -4.49
C ILE A 76 -19.63 5.48 -3.78
N ALA A 77 -20.77 4.79 -3.75
CA ALA A 77 -20.90 3.50 -3.09
C ALA A 77 -19.97 2.44 -3.72
N ILE A 78 -19.93 2.35 -5.05
CA ILE A 78 -19.04 1.43 -5.77
C ILE A 78 -17.58 1.76 -5.48
N SER A 79 -17.20 3.04 -5.56
CA SER A 79 -15.83 3.49 -5.26
C SER A 79 -15.41 3.10 -3.83
N MET A 80 -16.27 3.37 -2.84
CA MET A 80 -16.01 3.02 -1.44
C MET A 80 -15.94 1.51 -1.22
N MET A 81 -16.89 0.75 -1.75
CA MET A 81 -16.93 -0.71 -1.57
C MET A 81 -15.71 -1.38 -2.18
N SER A 82 -15.28 -0.95 -3.38
CA SER A 82 -14.08 -1.48 -4.01
C SER A 82 -12.80 -1.13 -3.24
N PHE A 83 -12.70 0.08 -2.68
CA PHE A 83 -11.57 0.46 -1.84
C PHE A 83 -11.53 -0.35 -0.55
N VAL A 84 -12.66 -0.48 0.15
CA VAL A 84 -12.78 -1.25 1.40
C VAL A 84 -12.46 -2.73 1.16
N ALA A 85 -12.97 -3.33 0.08
CA ALA A 85 -12.65 -4.71 -0.27
C ALA A 85 -11.14 -4.92 -0.49
N PHE A 86 -10.47 -3.96 -1.13
CA PHE A 86 -9.02 -4.00 -1.30
C PHE A 86 -8.26 -3.84 0.02
N GLU A 87 -8.68 -2.92 0.89
CA GLU A 87 -8.08 -2.75 2.22
C GLU A 87 -8.20 -4.02 3.08
N ILE A 88 -9.38 -4.66 3.07
CA ILE A 88 -9.60 -5.95 3.74
C ILE A 88 -8.68 -7.03 3.16
N PHE A 89 -8.61 -7.15 1.84
CA PHE A 89 -7.72 -8.09 1.16
C PHE A 89 -6.26 -7.91 1.61
N LYS A 90 -5.76 -6.66 1.61
CA LYS A 90 -4.41 -6.32 2.07
C LYS A 90 -4.19 -6.68 3.54
N MET A 91 -5.16 -6.41 4.42
CA MET A 91 -5.08 -6.77 5.84
C MET A 91 -4.98 -8.28 6.05
N ILE A 92 -5.73 -9.08 5.28
CA ILE A 92 -5.67 -10.55 5.34
C ILE A 92 -4.25 -11.03 4.98
N ILE A 93 -3.69 -10.54 3.88
CA ILE A 93 -2.33 -10.91 3.46
C ILE A 93 -1.29 -10.51 4.50
N LEU A 94 -1.36 -9.28 5.01
CA LEU A 94 -0.43 -8.80 6.03
C LEU A 94 -0.49 -9.65 7.30
N SER A 95 -1.70 -10.03 7.73
CA SER A 95 -1.92 -10.89 8.89
C SER A 95 -1.33 -12.29 8.68
N GLN A 96 -1.50 -12.87 7.50
CA GLN A 96 -0.90 -14.16 7.14
C GLN A 96 0.65 -14.11 7.17
N ASN A 97 1.24 -13.05 6.61
CA ASN A 97 2.69 -12.85 6.65
C ASN A 97 3.20 -12.68 8.09
N MET A 98 2.49 -11.94 8.93
CA MET A 98 2.85 -11.76 10.34
C MET A 98 2.79 -13.07 11.12
N LEU A 99 1.80 -13.93 10.87
CA LEU A 99 1.71 -15.27 11.44
C LEU A 99 2.85 -16.19 10.95
N ALA A 100 3.23 -16.10 9.68
CA ALA A 100 4.36 -16.85 9.13
C ALA A 100 5.70 -16.42 9.78
N VAL A 101 5.91 -15.12 9.96
CA VAL A 101 7.11 -14.59 10.65
C VAL A 101 7.11 -14.96 12.13
N ARG A 102 5.95 -14.97 12.80
CA ARG A 102 5.85 -15.40 14.21
C ARG A 102 6.36 -16.83 14.43
N LYS A 103 6.17 -17.75 13.47
CA LYS A 103 6.71 -19.11 13.54
C LYS A 103 8.25 -19.12 13.61
N LEU A 104 8.92 -18.15 12.97
CA LEU A 104 10.38 -18.01 13.01
C LEU A 104 10.92 -17.59 14.38
N VAL A 105 10.09 -16.93 15.20
CA VAL A 105 10.50 -16.37 16.50
C VAL A 105 10.22 -17.33 17.65
N ILE A 106 9.16 -18.15 17.55
CA ILE A 106 8.69 -19.00 18.66
C ILE A 106 9.31 -20.41 18.65
N GLN A 107 9.67 -20.94 17.48
CA GLN A 107 10.30 -22.25 17.39
C GLN A 107 11.81 -22.14 17.64
N ASP A 108 12.32 -22.92 18.59
CA ASP A 108 13.75 -23.17 18.76
C ASP A 108 14.28 -23.93 17.54
N MET A 109 14.76 -23.18 16.55
CA MET A 109 15.39 -23.69 15.32
C MET A 109 16.86 -23.32 15.28
N SER A 110 17.70 -24.14 14.61
CA SER A 110 19.10 -23.77 14.39
C SER A 110 19.19 -22.47 13.56
N PRO A 111 20.28 -21.70 13.66
CA PRO A 111 20.48 -20.49 12.85
C PRO A 111 20.35 -20.76 11.35
N GLU A 112 20.88 -21.88 10.84
CA GLU A 112 20.77 -22.20 9.41
C GLU A 112 19.34 -22.52 8.98
N GLN A 113 18.57 -23.22 9.82
CA GLN A 113 17.17 -23.54 9.55
C GLN A 113 16.28 -22.27 9.51
N ARG A 114 16.57 -21.30 10.39
CA ARG A 114 15.88 -20.00 10.37
C ARG A 114 16.16 -19.21 9.10
N ASP A 115 17.41 -19.18 8.65
CA ASP A 115 17.79 -18.46 7.45
C ASP A 115 17.19 -19.08 6.19
N GLN A 116 17.16 -20.42 6.09
CA GLN A 116 16.50 -21.13 5.00
C GLN A 116 15.00 -20.82 4.96
N LEU A 117 14.29 -20.97 6.07
CA LEU A 117 12.85 -20.73 6.15
C LEU A 117 12.50 -19.26 5.88
N ARG A 118 13.33 -18.32 6.35
CA ARG A 118 13.20 -16.89 6.05
C ARG A 118 13.34 -16.62 4.55
N SER A 119 14.33 -17.22 3.89
CA SER A 119 14.54 -17.06 2.45
C SER A 119 13.37 -17.62 1.64
N GLU A 120 12.79 -18.73 2.08
CA GLU A 120 11.66 -19.38 1.42
C GLU A 120 10.36 -18.54 1.56
N ILE A 121 10.08 -18.04 2.77
CA ILE A 121 8.95 -17.16 3.04
C ILE A 121 9.10 -15.86 2.22
N ALA A 122 10.30 -15.26 2.20
CA ALA A 122 10.58 -14.05 1.44
C ALA A 122 10.43 -14.26 -0.07
N GLY A 123 10.94 -15.38 -0.61
CA GLY A 123 10.83 -15.71 -2.02
C GLY A 123 9.38 -15.90 -2.47
N LYS A 124 8.60 -16.68 -1.71
CA LYS A 124 7.16 -16.90 -1.98
C LYS A 124 6.36 -15.61 -1.88
N ALA A 125 6.62 -14.80 -0.85
CA ALA A 125 5.97 -13.50 -0.68
C ALA A 125 6.30 -12.55 -1.84
N ASN A 126 7.56 -12.47 -2.27
CA ASN A 126 7.96 -11.56 -3.34
C ASN A 126 7.30 -11.90 -4.68
N VAL A 127 7.21 -13.20 -5.03
CA VAL A 127 6.53 -13.65 -6.24
C VAL A 127 5.03 -13.36 -6.16
N PHE A 128 4.39 -13.65 -5.02
CA PHE A 128 2.97 -13.39 -4.82
C PHE A 128 2.64 -11.88 -4.87
N ILE A 129 3.44 -11.05 -4.20
CA ILE A 129 3.32 -9.60 -4.24
C ILE A 129 3.41 -9.10 -5.68
N SER A 130 4.45 -9.50 -6.40
CA SER A 130 4.72 -8.99 -7.74
C SER A 130 3.68 -9.45 -8.77
N ARG A 131 3.22 -10.70 -8.69
CA ARG A 131 2.30 -11.28 -9.70
C ARG A 131 0.82 -11.07 -9.40
N VAL A 132 0.45 -10.90 -8.14
CA VAL A 132 -0.96 -10.85 -7.74
C VAL A 132 -1.29 -9.50 -7.12
N ILE A 133 -0.56 -9.10 -6.08
CA ILE A 133 -0.92 -7.92 -5.30
C ILE A 133 -0.75 -6.64 -6.11
N ILE A 134 0.39 -6.46 -6.79
CA ILE A 134 0.65 -5.26 -7.59
C ILE A 134 -0.41 -5.07 -8.69
N PRO A 135 -0.71 -6.05 -9.56
CA PRO A 135 -1.71 -5.84 -10.60
C PRO A 135 -3.13 -5.66 -10.04
N VAL A 136 -3.51 -6.40 -8.98
CA VAL A 136 -4.80 -6.21 -8.31
C VAL A 136 -4.92 -4.81 -7.69
N TRP A 137 -3.85 -4.31 -7.08
CA TRP A 137 -3.80 -2.96 -6.54
C TRP A 137 -3.95 -1.91 -7.64
N ILE A 138 -3.21 -2.02 -8.75
CA ILE A 138 -3.31 -1.08 -9.87
C ILE A 138 -4.72 -1.08 -10.45
N ALA A 139 -5.31 -2.26 -10.67
CA ALA A 139 -6.66 -2.40 -11.20
C ALA A 139 -7.71 -1.80 -10.23
N SER A 140 -7.60 -2.10 -8.94
CA SER A 140 -8.48 -1.56 -7.89
C SER A 140 -8.36 -0.04 -7.80
N LEU A 141 -7.13 0.49 -7.81
CA LEU A 141 -6.84 1.92 -7.76
C LEU A 141 -7.43 2.64 -8.98
N ALA A 142 -7.20 2.11 -10.19
CA ALA A 142 -7.74 2.69 -11.41
C ALA A 142 -9.28 2.72 -11.38
N PHE A 143 -9.91 1.62 -10.99
CA PHE A 143 -11.37 1.51 -10.92
C PHE A 143 -11.98 2.46 -9.87
N THR A 144 -11.41 2.51 -8.67
CA THR A 144 -11.86 3.39 -7.57
C THR A 144 -11.64 4.86 -7.89
N ALA A 145 -10.51 5.20 -8.52
CA ALA A 145 -10.24 6.56 -8.98
C ALA A 145 -11.24 6.99 -10.06
N MET A 146 -11.47 6.17 -11.10
CA MET A 146 -12.42 6.49 -12.17
C MET A 146 -13.83 6.74 -11.64
N THR A 147 -14.32 5.87 -10.75
CA THR A 147 -15.65 6.00 -10.15
C THR A 147 -15.74 7.18 -9.17
N GLY A 148 -14.71 7.40 -8.35
CA GLY A 148 -14.64 8.51 -7.41
C GLY A 148 -14.55 9.88 -8.09
N PHE A 149 -13.66 10.04 -9.08
CA PHE A 149 -13.58 11.28 -9.86
C PHE A 149 -14.85 11.51 -10.66
N GLY A 150 -15.48 10.46 -11.22
CA GLY A 150 -16.78 10.57 -11.89
C GLY A 150 -17.86 11.16 -10.98
N ALA A 151 -17.98 10.64 -9.75
CA ALA A 151 -18.90 11.19 -8.75
C ALA A 151 -18.56 12.65 -8.38
N GLY A 152 -17.27 12.96 -8.21
CA GLY A 152 -16.82 14.32 -7.90
C GLY A 152 -17.17 15.33 -9.00
N ILE A 153 -17.01 14.97 -10.27
CA ILE A 153 -17.36 15.83 -11.42
C ILE A 153 -18.87 16.06 -11.48
N LEU A 154 -19.68 15.01 -11.28
CA LEU A 154 -21.14 15.16 -11.20
C LEU A 154 -21.56 16.11 -10.07
N LEU A 155 -20.92 15.98 -8.90
CA LEU A 155 -21.19 16.86 -7.77
C LEU A 155 -20.79 18.30 -8.03
N LEU A 156 -19.60 18.54 -8.58
CA LEU A 156 -19.11 19.88 -8.88
C LEU A 156 -19.98 20.57 -9.93
N THR A 157 -20.38 19.85 -10.98
CA THR A 157 -21.26 20.41 -12.02
C THR A 157 -22.64 20.74 -11.47
N ALA A 158 -23.21 19.89 -10.61
CA ALA A 158 -24.47 20.18 -9.92
C ALA A 158 -24.34 21.37 -8.95
N PHE A 159 -23.24 21.46 -8.21
CA PHE A 159 -22.97 22.56 -7.30
C PHE A 159 -22.87 23.90 -8.03
N ILE A 160 -22.09 23.95 -9.12
CA ILE A 160 -21.93 25.16 -9.95
C ILE A 160 -23.27 25.59 -10.54
N ARG A 161 -24.08 24.66 -11.07
CA ARG A 161 -25.43 24.95 -11.57
C ARG A 161 -26.31 25.52 -10.47
N GLY A 162 -26.31 24.90 -9.29
CA GLY A 162 -27.06 25.36 -8.13
C GLY A 162 -26.64 26.74 -7.61
N LEU A 163 -25.37 27.12 -7.78
CA LEU A 163 -24.83 28.44 -7.42
C LEU A 163 -25.18 29.51 -8.46
N ALA A 164 -25.22 29.14 -9.74
CA ALA A 164 -25.50 30.04 -10.85
C ALA A 164 -26.96 30.52 -10.95
N LYS A 165 -27.87 30.03 -10.09
CA LYS A 165 -29.33 30.32 -10.16
C LYS A 165 -29.91 30.13 -11.58
N ILE A 166 -29.56 29.01 -12.24
CA ILE A 166 -30.30 28.47 -13.38
C ILE A 166 -31.05 27.24 -12.90
#